data_AF-A0A1V5CDH3-F1
#
_entry.id   AF-A0A1V5CDH3-F1
#
_cell.length_a   1.000
_cell.length_b   1.000
_cell.length_c   1.000
_cell.angle_alpha   90.00
_cell.angle_beta   90.00
_cell.angle_gamma   90.00
#
_symmetry.space_group_name_H-M   'P 1'
#
loop_
_entity.id
_entity.type
_entity.pdbx_description
1 polymer ?
#
loop_
_entity_poly.entity_id
_entity_poly.type
_entity_poly.pdbx_seq_one_letter_code
_entity_poly.pdbx_strand_id
1 'polypeptide(L)'
;MNDMNYAPVCGTYCGHCNLLGKECSGCAVVDGKPFWTKLMQIDACPIHECCRNRKQLEHCGICAQFPCKAFLELRDPNMGNEEFQQSLKTRQATLERRKEIGTAQWLQEVSADKRGNYLHAKIAAGKHLERLCPATAGAAQVPR
;
A
#
# COMPACT_ATOMS: atom_id res chain seq x y z
N MET A 1 15.42 2.72 -7.06
CA MET A 1 15.73 2.50 -5.62
C MET A 1 14.43 2.65 -4.87
N ASN A 2 14.07 1.66 -4.05
CA ASN A 2 12.81 1.69 -3.31
C ASN A 2 13.00 2.48 -2.03
N ASP A 3 12.42 3.68 -1.98
CA ASP A 3 12.47 4.53 -0.80
C ASP A 3 11.53 3.98 0.30
N MET A 4 12.09 3.68 1.47
CA MET A 4 11.33 3.24 2.66
C MET A 4 10.26 4.27 3.06
N ASN A 5 10.44 5.54 2.69
CA ASN A 5 9.46 6.58 2.95
C ASN A 5 8.14 6.39 2.19
N TYR A 6 8.10 5.51 1.17
CA TYR A 6 6.89 5.18 0.43
C TYR A 6 6.05 4.07 1.08
N ALA A 7 6.50 3.56 2.23
CA ALA A 7 5.90 2.46 2.97
C ALA A 7 5.21 2.91 4.28
N PRO A 8 4.16 3.76 4.23
CA PRO A 8 3.47 4.21 5.44
C PRO A 8 2.93 3.02 6.26
N VAL A 9 2.78 3.24 7.56
CA VAL A 9 2.38 2.21 8.53
C VAL A 9 1.01 1.58 8.23
N CYS A 10 0.16 2.27 7.48
CA CYS A 10 -1.25 1.93 7.27
C CYS A 10 -1.51 0.97 6.10
N GLY A 11 -0.47 0.55 5.38
CA GLY A 11 -0.60 -0.40 4.26
C GLY A 11 -0.87 0.24 2.90
N THR A 12 -0.93 1.57 2.80
CA THR A 12 -0.92 2.24 1.50
C THR A 12 0.52 2.26 0.93
N TYR A 13 0.67 2.39 -0.38
CA TYR A 13 1.98 2.69 -0.99
C TYR A 13 1.93 4.08 -1.62
N CYS A 14 2.82 4.96 -1.15
CA CYS A 14 2.83 6.35 -1.60
C CYS A 14 3.50 6.54 -2.97
N GLY A 15 4.28 5.57 -3.45
CA GLY A 15 5.06 5.73 -4.68
C GLY A 15 4.22 5.91 -5.96
N HIS A 16 2.92 5.58 -5.91
CA HIS A 16 1.96 5.85 -7.00
C HIS A 16 0.99 6.99 -6.67
N CYS A 17 1.18 7.70 -5.56
CA CYS A 17 0.30 8.79 -5.16
C CYS A 17 0.66 10.08 -5.92
N ASN A 18 -0.32 10.64 -6.64
CA ASN A 18 -0.14 11.87 -7.42
C ASN A 18 0.16 13.13 -6.60
N LEU A 19 -0.06 13.08 -5.27
CA LEU A 19 0.21 14.17 -4.34
C LEU A 19 1.64 14.12 -3.78
N LEU A 20 2.31 12.97 -3.89
CA LEU A 20 3.68 12.80 -3.41
C LEU A 20 4.64 13.70 -4.21
N GLY A 21 5.47 14.48 -3.51
CA GLY A 21 6.39 15.45 -4.12
C GLY A 21 5.74 16.76 -4.57
N LYS A 22 4.41 16.90 -4.40
CA LYS A 22 3.66 18.14 -4.58
C LYS A 22 3.20 18.66 -3.23
N GLU A 23 1.99 18.29 -2.83
CA GLU A 23 1.34 18.73 -1.58
C GLU A 23 1.68 17.81 -0.39
N CYS A 24 2.29 16.65 -0.65
CA CYS A 24 2.63 15.67 0.36
C CYS A 24 4.09 15.20 0.22
N SER A 25 4.86 15.24 1.30
CA SER A 25 6.23 14.69 1.34
C SER A 25 6.27 13.22 1.80
N GLY A 26 5.12 12.61 2.09
CA GLY A 26 5.01 11.24 2.59
C GLY A 26 5.02 11.17 4.13
N CYS A 27 4.18 10.29 4.70
CA CYS A 27 3.95 10.22 6.15
C CYS A 27 5.21 9.91 6.97
N ALA A 28 6.17 9.17 6.40
CA ALA A 28 7.43 8.87 7.08
C ALA A 28 8.28 10.14 7.30
N VAL A 29 8.26 11.06 6.34
CA VAL A 29 9.02 12.32 6.33
C VAL A 29 8.38 13.36 7.25
N VAL A 30 7.07 13.51 7.19
CA VAL A 30 6.32 14.49 7.99
C VAL A 30 5.87 13.94 9.35
N ASP A 31 6.41 12.79 9.74
CA ASP A 31 6.05 12.02 10.94
C ASP A 31 4.54 11.97 11.22
N GLY A 32 3.78 11.52 10.23
CA GLY A 32 2.33 11.36 10.36
C GLY A 32 1.54 12.66 10.31
N LYS A 33 2.16 13.80 9.94
CA LYS A 33 1.50 15.12 9.80
C LYS A 33 1.37 15.58 8.33
N PRO A 34 0.72 14.81 7.43
CA PRO A 34 0.49 15.24 6.05
C PRO A 34 -0.47 16.43 5.99
N PHE A 35 -0.55 17.09 4.84
CA PHE A 35 -1.31 18.33 4.63
C PHE A 35 -2.76 18.28 5.17
N TRP A 36 -3.44 17.14 5.03
CA TRP A 36 -4.84 16.98 5.43
C TRP A 36 -5.06 17.02 6.95
N THR A 37 -4.04 16.79 7.77
CA THR A 37 -4.18 16.86 9.24
C THR A 37 -4.61 18.25 9.69
N LYS A 38 -4.09 19.30 9.03
CA LYS A 38 -4.53 20.68 9.24
C LYS A 38 -5.98 20.92 8.83
N LEU A 39 -6.40 20.35 7.69
CA LEU A 39 -7.78 20.45 7.20
C LEU A 39 -8.77 19.80 8.18
N MET A 40 -8.36 18.66 8.75
CA MET A 40 -9.15 17.90 9.72
C MET A 40 -9.03 18.41 11.16
N GLN A 41 -8.23 19.47 11.39
CA GLN A 41 -7.97 20.04 12.73
C GLN A 41 -7.47 18.99 13.74
N ILE A 42 -6.58 18.11 13.30
CA ILE A 42 -5.89 17.14 14.17
C ILE A 42 -4.38 17.34 14.08
N ASP A 43 -3.66 17.02 15.16
CA ASP A 43 -2.21 17.24 15.23
C ASP A 43 -1.40 16.28 14.35
N ALA A 44 -1.85 15.03 14.25
CA ALA A 44 -1.21 13.96 13.47
C ALA A 44 -2.23 12.87 13.09
N CYS A 45 -1.88 12.07 12.09
CA CYS A 45 -2.63 10.89 11.70
C CYS A 45 -2.71 9.90 12.88
N PRO A 46 -3.93 9.50 13.32
CA PRO A 46 -4.09 8.68 14.51
C PRO A 46 -3.50 7.27 14.34
N ILE A 47 -3.48 6.74 13.11
CA ILE A 47 -2.86 5.45 12.81
C ILE A 47 -1.34 5.55 12.90
N HIS A 48 -0.73 6.60 12.35
CA HIS A 48 0.72 6.81 12.41
C HIS A 48 1.18 7.02 13.85
N GLU A 49 0.50 7.92 14.56
CA GLU A 49 0.79 8.22 15.97
C GLU A 49 0.67 6.97 16.84
N CYS A 50 -0.36 6.14 16.63
CA CYS A 50 -0.51 4.88 17.35
C CYS A 50 0.60 3.88 16.99
N CYS A 51 0.81 3.61 15.70
CA CYS A 51 1.67 2.53 15.25
C CYS A 51 3.16 2.85 15.47
N ARG A 52 3.63 3.99 14.96
CA ARG A 52 5.05 4.34 14.95
C ARG A 52 5.48 4.98 16.28
N ASN A 53 4.75 5.99 16.73
CA ASN A 53 5.22 6.84 17.83
C ASN A 53 4.95 6.20 19.20
N ARG A 54 3.73 5.69 19.42
CA ARG A 54 3.37 5.06 20.69
C ARG A 54 3.76 3.58 20.79
N LYS A 55 3.43 2.77 19.79
CA LYS A 55 3.67 1.32 19.82
C LYS A 55 5.02 0.90 19.26
N GLN A 56 5.75 1.81 18.60
CA GLN A 56 7.06 1.53 17.98
C GLN A 56 7.03 0.31 17.04
N LEU A 57 5.94 0.17 16.29
CA LEU A 57 5.75 -0.87 15.29
C LEU A 57 6.02 -0.30 13.89
N GLU A 58 6.64 -1.11 13.05
CA GLU A 58 6.96 -0.75 11.67
C GLU A 58 5.70 -0.51 10.81
N HIS A 59 4.66 -1.31 11.00
CA HIS A 59 3.37 -1.14 10.33
C HIS A 59 2.24 -1.82 11.10
N CYS A 60 0.99 -1.46 10.78
CA CYS A 60 -0.16 -1.95 11.54
C CYS A 60 -0.34 -3.47 11.46
N GLY A 61 0.10 -4.11 10.37
CA GLY A 61 -0.01 -5.57 10.17
C GLY A 61 0.71 -6.43 11.21
N ILE A 62 1.73 -5.91 11.89
CA ILE A 62 2.40 -6.62 12.99
C ILE A 62 1.78 -6.35 14.37
N CYS A 63 0.78 -5.47 14.46
CA CYS A 63 0.09 -5.21 15.70
C CYS A 63 -0.80 -6.41 16.09
N ALA A 64 -0.69 -6.89 17.33
CA ALA A 64 -1.51 -7.99 17.84
C ALA A 64 -3.02 -7.69 17.85
N GLN A 65 -3.41 -6.41 17.79
CA GLN A 65 -4.80 -5.97 17.75
C GLN A 65 -5.30 -5.69 16.31
N PHE A 66 -4.52 -6.01 15.28
CA PHE A 66 -4.87 -5.73 13.90
C PHE A 66 -5.89 -6.76 13.35
N PRO A 67 -6.95 -6.32 12.64
CA PRO A 67 -7.37 -4.93 12.41
C PRO A 67 -8.09 -4.33 13.64
N CYS A 68 -7.64 -3.16 14.10
CA CYS A 68 -8.24 -2.49 15.27
C CYS A 68 -9.27 -1.42 14.86
N LYS A 69 -10.10 -0.98 15.80
CA LYS A 69 -11.11 0.06 15.61
C LYS A 69 -10.56 1.32 14.91
N ALA A 70 -9.44 1.86 15.38
CA ALA A 70 -8.83 3.06 14.77
C ALA A 70 -8.44 2.86 13.29
N PHE A 71 -8.05 1.65 12.91
CA PHE A 71 -7.75 1.33 11.51
C PHE A 71 -9.03 1.22 10.67
N LEU A 72 -10.07 0.59 11.23
CA LEU A 72 -11.36 0.36 10.58
C LEU A 72 -12.20 1.63 10.43
N GLU A 73 -11.93 2.67 11.23
CA GLU A 73 -12.71 3.91 11.24
C GLU A 73 -12.03 5.07 10.51
N LEU A 74 -10.70 5.06 10.36
CA LEU A 74 -10.01 6.17 9.68
C LEU A 74 -10.35 6.18 8.18
N ARG A 75 -11.21 7.12 7.81
CA ARG A 75 -11.80 7.31 6.49
C ARG A 75 -11.50 8.69 5.94
N ASP A 76 -11.28 8.77 4.62
CA ASP A 76 -11.32 10.03 3.89
C ASP A 76 -12.80 10.47 3.76
N PRO A 77 -13.18 11.67 4.24
CA PRO A 77 -14.55 12.17 4.14
C PRO A 77 -15.11 12.23 2.71
N ASN A 78 -14.24 12.31 1.70
CA ASN A 78 -14.63 12.37 0.29
C ASN A 78 -14.88 10.98 -0.34
N MET A 79 -14.48 9.89 0.34
CA MET A 79 -14.69 8.53 -0.17
C MET A 79 -16.14 8.09 0.02
N GLY A 80 -16.68 7.38 -0.99
CA GLY A 80 -17.94 6.66 -0.86
C GLY A 80 -17.85 5.46 0.10
N ASN A 81 -18.99 4.90 0.52
CA ASN A 81 -19.00 3.75 1.43
C ASN A 81 -18.30 2.53 0.81
N GLU A 82 -18.62 2.20 -0.44
CA GLU A 82 -18.04 1.07 -1.16
C GLU A 82 -16.53 1.24 -1.37
N GLU A 83 -16.11 2.44 -1.78
CA GLU A 83 -14.71 2.80 -1.94
C GLU A 83 -13.94 2.66 -0.62
N PHE A 84 -14.52 3.14 0.49
CA PHE A 84 -13.92 3.00 1.80
C PHE A 84 -13.77 1.53 2.22
N GLN A 85 -14.81 0.71 2.03
CA GLN A 85 -14.74 -0.72 2.32
C GLN A 85 -13.69 -1.44 1.47
N GLN A 86 -13.57 -1.07 0.20
CA GLN A 86 -12.56 -1.60 -0.69
C GLN A 86 -11.14 -1.17 -0.28
N SER A 87 -10.98 0.08 0.15
CA SER A 87 -9.73 0.60 0.71
C SER A 87 -9.30 -0.18 1.96
N LEU A 88 -10.23 -0.49 2.88
CA LEU A 88 -9.94 -1.30 4.06
C LEU A 88 -9.45 -2.71 3.70
N LYS A 89 -10.19 -3.41 2.82
CA LYS A 89 -9.80 -4.76 2.36
C LYS A 89 -8.42 -4.76 1.72
N THR A 90 -8.16 -3.78 0.85
CA THR A 90 -6.88 -3.63 0.16
C THR A 90 -5.74 -3.40 1.15
N ARG A 91 -5.90 -2.46 2.09
CA ARG A 91 -4.88 -2.13 3.08
C ARG A 91 -4.62 -3.31 4.03
N GLN A 92 -5.65 -4.09 4.39
CA GLN A 92 -5.49 -5.31 5.19
C GLN A 92 -4.66 -6.36 4.46
N ALA A 93 -5.07 -6.75 3.24
CA ALA A 93 -4.33 -7.72 2.43
C ALA A 93 -2.88 -7.27 2.18
N THR A 94 -2.67 -5.97 1.98
CA THR A 94 -1.34 -5.40 1.82
C THR A 94 -0.49 -5.55 3.08
N LEU A 95 -1.06 -5.28 4.25
CA LEU A 95 -0.36 -5.40 5.53
C LEU A 95 -0.08 -6.85 5.92
N GLU A 96 -0.97 -7.78 5.58
CA GLU A 96 -0.74 -9.21 5.70
C GLU A 96 0.42 -9.65 4.81
N ARG A 97 0.39 -9.29 3.53
CA ARG A 97 1.50 -9.59 2.61
C ARG A 97 2.82 -9.00 3.10
N ARG A 98 2.81 -7.71 3.49
CA ARG A 98 3.98 -7.01 4.01
C ARG A 98 4.54 -7.67 5.28
N LYS A 99 3.69 -8.19 6.15
CA LYS A 99 4.09 -8.97 7.33
C LYS A 99 4.81 -10.27 6.95
N GLU A 100 4.33 -10.97 5.92
CA GLU A 100 4.89 -12.26 5.48
C GLU A 100 6.28 -12.11 4.85
N ILE A 101 6.45 -11.13 3.96
CA ILE A 101 7.66 -11.00 3.13
C ILE A 101 8.63 -9.90 3.60
N GLY A 102 8.21 -9.11 4.58
CA GLY A 102 8.94 -7.94 5.06
C GLY A 102 8.86 -6.74 4.10
N THR A 103 9.13 -5.55 4.63
CA THR A 103 8.94 -4.29 3.89
C THR A 103 9.82 -4.15 2.67
N ALA A 104 11.05 -4.63 2.70
CA ALA A 104 11.97 -4.50 1.57
C ALA A 104 11.45 -5.24 0.33
N GLN A 105 11.03 -6.49 0.49
CA GLN A 105 10.45 -7.28 -0.62
C GLN A 105 9.09 -6.73 -1.03
N TRP A 106 8.25 -6.35 -0.05
CA TRP A 106 6.96 -5.73 -0.32
C TRP A 106 7.09 -4.46 -1.18
N LEU A 107 8.04 -3.58 -0.85
CA LEU A 107 8.34 -2.39 -1.66
C LEU A 107 8.72 -2.77 -3.11
N GLN A 108 9.48 -3.84 -3.30
CA GLN A 108 9.83 -4.33 -4.64
C GLN A 108 8.58 -4.77 -5.41
N GLU A 109 7.72 -5.59 -4.81
CA GLU A 109 6.47 -6.05 -5.42
C GLU A 109 5.58 -4.88 -5.86
N VAL A 110 5.39 -3.90 -4.97
CA VAL A 110 4.39 -2.84 -5.17
C VAL A 110 4.91 -1.71 -6.05
N SER A 111 6.23 -1.48 -6.07
CA SER A 111 6.89 -0.55 -6.99
C SER A 111 6.91 -1.04 -8.45
N ALA A 112 6.90 -2.36 -8.65
CA ALA A 112 6.95 -2.96 -9.98
C ALA A 112 5.57 -3.02 -10.67
N ASP A 113 4.47 -2.90 -9.93
CA ASP A 113 3.13 -2.94 -10.50
C ASP A 113 2.74 -1.61 -11.16
N LYS A 114 3.07 -1.49 -12.45
CA LYS A 114 2.77 -0.32 -13.30
C LYS A 114 1.28 -0.07 -13.54
N ARG A 115 0.39 -0.99 -13.13
CA ARG A 115 -1.05 -0.82 -13.36
C ARG A 115 -1.67 0.23 -12.42
N GLY A 116 -0.91 0.76 -11.45
CA GLY A 116 -1.42 1.69 -10.44
C GLY A 116 -2.55 1.08 -9.59
N ASN A 117 -2.78 -0.23 -9.73
CA ASN A 117 -3.98 -0.89 -9.29
C ASN A 117 -3.67 -1.57 -7.97
N TYR A 118 -3.57 -0.76 -6.92
CA TYR A 118 -3.73 -1.19 -5.53
C TYR A 118 -5.19 -1.65 -5.30
N LEU A 119 -5.66 -2.61 -6.09
CA LEU A 119 -7.01 -3.19 -6.03
C LEU A 119 -7.06 -4.68 -6.37
N HIS A 120 -5.96 -5.31 -6.77
CA HIS A 120 -5.93 -6.75 -6.96
C HIS A 120 -4.90 -7.37 -6.03
N ALA A 121 -5.35 -7.62 -4.80
CA ALA A 121 -4.83 -8.73 -4.04
C ALA A 121 -4.85 -9.97 -4.94
N LYS A 122 -3.70 -10.36 -5.49
CA LYS A 122 -3.47 -11.76 -5.90
C LYS A 122 -3.31 -12.63 -4.65
N ILE A 123 -4.26 -12.50 -3.72
CA ILE A 123 -4.49 -13.39 -2.58
C ILE A 123 -5.91 -13.91 -2.77
N ALA A 124 -6.10 -14.65 -3.86
CA ALA A 124 -7.23 -15.53 -4.03
C ALA A 124 -6.70 -16.81 -4.65
N ALA A 125 -6.51 -17.80 -3.78
CA ALA A 125 -6.34 -19.21 -4.06
C ALA A 125 -5.06 -19.63 -4.82
N GLY A 126 -4.28 -20.49 -4.18
CA GLY A 126 -3.42 -21.41 -4.91
C GLY A 126 -4.26 -22.15 -5.95
N LYS A 127 -3.93 -21.96 -7.23
CA LYS A 127 -4.27 -22.84 -8.36
C LYS A 127 -3.39 -22.42 -9.54
N HIS A 128 -2.54 -23.36 -9.96
CA HIS A 128 -1.92 -23.49 -11.29
C HIS A 128 -1.66 -22.21 -12.08
N LEU A 129 -0.40 -21.76 -12.08
CA LEU A 129 0.12 -20.92 -13.15
C LEU A 129 0.76 -21.82 -14.22
N GLU A 130 -0.05 -22.65 -14.88
CA GLU A 130 0.34 -23.19 -16.18
C GLU A 130 -0.04 -22.19 -17.26
N ARG A 131 0.96 -21.87 -18.08
CA ARG A 131 0.88 -21.24 -19.40
C ARG A 131 0.33 -19.82 -19.40
N LEU A 132 1.26 -18.88 -19.55
CA LEU A 132 1.31 -17.99 -20.71
C LEU A 132 2.71 -17.35 -20.73
N CYS A 133 3.68 -18.15 -21.16
CA CYS A 133 4.96 -17.67 -21.66
C CYS A 133 4.83 -17.60 -23.19
N PRO A 134 4.78 -16.42 -23.84
CA PRO A 134 5.17 -16.32 -25.22
C PRO A 134 6.70 -16.24 -25.24
N ALA A 135 7.34 -17.40 -25.17
CA ALA A 135 8.74 -17.51 -25.53
C ALA A 135 8.86 -17.21 -27.03
N THR A 136 9.75 -16.28 -27.35
CA THR A 136 10.54 -16.22 -28.60
C THR A 136 9.77 -16.11 -29.91
N ALA A 137 9.51 -14.88 -30.34
CA ALA A 137 9.41 -14.58 -31.77
C ALA A 137 10.82 -14.68 -32.39
N GLY A 138 11.20 -15.89 -32.77
CA GLY A 138 12.33 -16.15 -33.64
C GLY A 138 12.00 -15.73 -35.07
N ALA A 139 12.90 -14.97 -35.68
CA ALA A 139 12.89 -14.70 -37.11
C ALA A 139 13.09 -15.99 -37.91
N ALA A 140 12.24 -16.25 -38.91
CA ALA A 140 12.56 -17.08 -40.07
C ALA A 140 11.53 -16.92 -41.22
N GLN A 141 11.94 -16.16 -42.23
CA GLN A 141 11.82 -16.39 -43.69
C GLN A 141 10.49 -16.80 -44.34
N VAL A 142 10.11 -15.95 -45.31
CA VAL A 142 9.18 -16.23 -46.42
C VAL A 142 9.88 -17.10 -47.48
N PRO A 143 9.26 -18.18 -47.95
CA PRO A 143 9.55 -18.73 -49.27
C PRO A 143 8.46 -18.36 -50.29
N ARG A 144 8.96 -18.12 -51.51
CA ARG A 144 8.33 -17.74 -52.79
C ARG A 144 6.86 -18.08 -53.02
#